data_AF-A0A8H5ZLV8-F1
#
_entry.id   AF-A0A8H5ZLV8-F1
#
_cell.length_a   1.000
_cell.length_b   1.000
_cell.length_c   1.000
_cell.angle_alpha   90.00
_cell.angle_beta   90.00
_cell.angle_gamma   90.00
#
_symmetry.space_group_name_H-M   'P 1'
#
loop_
_entity.id
_entity.type
_entity.pdbx_description
1 polymer ?
#
loop_
_entity_poly.entity_id
_entity_poly.type
_entity_poly.pdbx_seq_one_letter_code
_entity_poly.pdbx_strand_id
1 'polypeptide(L)'
;MIAEDFDKSGERTLSVLTKPDLEKKRPLTLGYYVVRSRSTDDEHAFNLSKAESMFLNTPWNILPKYRLGAMALKARLTELLGQITRKEFPELLKDVRQ
;
A
#
# COMPACT_ATOMS: atom_id res chain seq x y z
N MET A 1 -4.90 -13.28 -11.73
CA MET A 1 -4.08 -12.80 -10.58
C MET A 1 -5.06 -12.79 -9.42
N ILE A 2 -4.78 -13.48 -8.30
CA ILE A 2 -5.83 -13.80 -7.30
C ILE A 2 -6.70 -12.58 -6.93
N ALA A 3 -6.10 -11.40 -6.74
CA ALA A 3 -6.87 -10.19 -6.43
C ALA A 3 -7.86 -9.77 -7.53
N GLU A 4 -7.49 -9.88 -8.81
CA GLU A 4 -8.32 -9.53 -9.97
C GLU A 4 -9.53 -10.46 -10.13
N ASP A 5 -9.37 -11.73 -9.76
CA ASP A 5 -10.43 -12.73 -9.87
C ASP A 5 -11.58 -12.43 -8.90
N PHE A 6 -11.28 -11.76 -7.77
CA PHE A 6 -12.24 -11.36 -6.77
C PHE A 6 -12.60 -9.86 -6.85
N ASP A 7 -11.74 -8.98 -7.35
CA ASP A 7 -11.95 -7.53 -7.40
C ASP A 7 -11.81 -6.98 -8.82
N LYS A 8 -12.81 -7.28 -9.66
CA LYS A 8 -12.81 -6.86 -11.07
C LYS A 8 -12.86 -5.33 -11.26
N SER A 9 -13.42 -4.58 -10.31
CA SER A 9 -13.47 -3.11 -10.34
C SER A 9 -12.20 -2.45 -9.77
N GLY A 10 -11.34 -3.22 -9.08
CA GLY A 10 -10.12 -2.73 -8.43
C GLY A 10 -10.37 -1.86 -7.20
N GLU A 11 -11.63 -1.73 -6.77
CA GLU A 11 -12.08 -0.78 -5.75
C GLU A 11 -11.64 -1.17 -4.33
N ARG A 12 -11.21 -2.42 -4.13
CA ARG A 12 -10.72 -2.95 -2.85
C ARG A 12 -9.28 -3.46 -2.93
N THR A 13 -8.59 -3.25 -4.06
CA THR A 13 -7.23 -3.71 -4.29
C THR A 13 -6.26 -2.53 -4.36
N LEU A 14 -5.29 -2.51 -3.44
CA LEU A 14 -4.19 -1.54 -3.42
C LEU A 14 -2.88 -2.21 -3.84
N SER A 15 -2.16 -1.64 -4.81
CA SER A 15 -0.82 -2.11 -5.17
C SER A 15 0.23 -1.58 -4.20
N VAL A 16 0.99 -2.49 -3.60
CA VAL A 16 2.19 -2.17 -2.82
C VAL A 16 3.41 -2.71 -3.57
N LEU A 17 4.30 -1.81 -3.97
CA LEU A 17 5.54 -2.14 -4.66
C LEU A 17 6.66 -2.22 -3.62
N THR A 18 7.11 -3.45 -3.34
CA THR A 18 8.23 -3.77 -2.47
C THR A 18 9.38 -4.26 -3.35
N LYS A 19 10.41 -3.42 -3.48
CA LYS A 19 11.62 -3.54 -4.34
C LYS A 19 11.60 -2.67 -5.61
N PRO A 20 12.78 -2.25 -6.11
CA PRO A 20 12.95 -1.41 -7.29
C PRO A 20 12.41 -1.90 -8.63
N ASP A 21 11.82 -3.09 -8.74
CA ASP A 21 11.36 -3.64 -10.02
C ASP A 21 10.06 -2.95 -10.49
N LEU A 22 10.25 -1.72 -10.98
CA LEU A 22 9.28 -0.72 -11.43
C LEU A 22 8.57 -1.07 -12.74
N GLU A 23 8.68 -2.30 -13.24
CA GLU A 23 8.33 -2.63 -14.63
C GLU A 23 6.86 -3.02 -14.84
N LYS A 24 6.03 -3.14 -13.80
CA LYS A 24 4.63 -3.56 -13.96
C LYS A 24 3.65 -2.68 -13.18
N LYS A 25 3.48 -1.44 -13.63
CA LYS A 25 2.39 -0.57 -13.18
C LYS A 25 1.10 -0.98 -13.90
N ARG A 26 0.16 -1.61 -13.19
CA ARG A 26 -1.24 -1.72 -13.65
C ARG A 26 -2.07 -0.57 -13.07
N PRO A 27 -3.01 0.00 -13.83
CA PRO A 27 -3.93 0.99 -13.29
C PRO A 27 -4.91 0.31 -12.33
N LEU A 28 -4.72 0.52 -11.02
CA LEU A 28 -5.72 0.20 -9.99
C LEU A 28 -6.40 1.48 -9.54
N THR A 29 -7.71 1.41 -9.27
CA THR A 29 -8.54 2.54 -8.83
C THR A 29 -8.10 3.11 -7.48
N LEU A 30 -7.56 2.28 -6.57
CA LEU A 30 -6.96 2.75 -5.31
C LEU A 30 -5.50 3.25 -5.45
N GLY A 31 -4.90 3.10 -6.63
CA GLY A 31 -3.54 3.53 -6.93
C GLY A 31 -2.44 2.58 -6.45
N TYR A 32 -1.23 3.13 -6.29
CA TYR A 32 -0.03 2.39 -5.90
C TYR A 32 0.75 3.13 -4.81
N TYR A 33 1.45 2.38 -3.99
CA TYR A 33 2.43 2.86 -3.01
C TYR A 33 3.75 2.13 -3.22
N VAL A 34 4.86 2.84 -3.03
CA VAL A 34 6.21 2.27 -3.09
C VAL A 34 6.80 2.28 -1.70
N VAL A 35 7.25 1.11 -1.23
CA VAL A 35 7.85 0.97 0.11
C VAL A 35 9.13 0.15 0.03
N ARG A 36 10.06 0.41 0.94
CA ARG A 36 11.29 -0.37 1.07
C ARG A 36 11.14 -1.35 2.22
N SER A 37 11.35 -2.64 1.94
CA SER A 37 11.35 -3.71 2.94
C SER A 37 12.77 -4.09 3.33
N ARG A 38 12.91 -4.84 4.43
CA ARG A 38 14.19 -5.45 4.84
C ARG A 38 14.62 -6.49 3.79
N SER A 39 15.85 -6.37 3.30
CA SER A 39 16.50 -7.33 2.41
C SER A 39 17.46 -8.25 3.18
N THR A 40 17.95 -9.30 2.54
CA THR A 40 19.00 -10.18 3.06
C THR A 40 20.35 -9.48 3.23
N ASP A 41 20.57 -8.39 2.48
CA ASP A 41 21.80 -7.59 2.50
C ASP A 41 21.78 -6.49 3.58
N ASP A 42 20.69 -6.36 4.32
CA ASP A 42 20.55 -5.31 5.32
C ASP A 42 21.27 -5.64 6.63
N GLU A 43 21.88 -4.62 7.24
CA GLU A 43 22.50 -4.70 8.57
C GLU A 43 21.50 -5.28 9.59
N HIS A 44 22.00 -5.99 10.61
CA HIS A 44 21.15 -6.63 11.64
C HIS A 44 20.20 -5.62 12.32
N ALA A 45 20.63 -4.36 12.47
CA ALA A 45 19.79 -3.26 12.90
C ALA A 45 19.14 -2.56 11.69
N PHE A 46 18.00 -3.08 11.23
CA PHE A 46 17.25 -2.47 10.13
C PHE A 46 16.63 -1.12 10.56
N ASN A 47 17.15 -0.02 10.04
CA ASN A 47 16.61 1.32 10.27
C ASN A 47 15.79 1.78 9.05
N LEU A 48 14.46 1.71 9.16
CA LEU A 48 13.54 2.07 8.08
C LEU A 48 13.74 3.50 7.54
N SER A 49 14.02 4.49 8.40
CA SER A 49 14.22 5.87 7.95
C SER A 49 15.48 6.02 7.10
N LYS A 50 16.61 5.44 7.56
CA LYS A 50 17.85 5.36 6.76
C LYS A 50 17.59 4.60 5.46
N ALA A 51 16.77 3.56 5.54
CA ALA A 51 16.46 2.66 4.45
C ALA A 51 15.61 3.33 3.35
N GLU A 52 14.72 4.24 3.72
CA GLU A 52 13.85 5.00 2.81
C GLU A 52 14.52 6.25 2.23
N SER A 53 15.74 6.60 2.67
CA SER A 53 16.51 7.71 2.10
C SER A 53 16.80 7.54 0.60
N MET A 54 16.74 6.30 0.08
CA MET A 54 16.78 6.02 -1.36
C MET A 54 15.70 6.76 -2.16
N PHE A 55 14.56 7.10 -1.55
CA PHE A 55 13.48 7.83 -2.21
C PHE A 55 13.84 9.28 -2.56
N LEU A 56 14.95 9.80 -2.00
CA LEU A 56 15.48 11.11 -2.34
C LEU A 56 16.27 11.13 -3.65
N ASN A 57 16.63 9.95 -4.17
CA ASN A 57 17.44 9.79 -5.37
C ASN A 57 16.58 9.37 -6.58
N THR A 58 17.10 9.60 -7.79
CA THR A 58 16.51 9.11 -9.04
C THR A 58 16.44 7.57 -9.04
N PRO A 59 15.38 6.93 -9.56
CA PRO A 59 14.17 7.49 -10.20
C PRO A 59 13.00 7.73 -9.22
N TRP A 60 13.23 7.72 -7.91
CA TRP A 60 12.17 7.79 -6.91
C TRP A 60 11.76 9.22 -6.59
N ASN A 61 12.71 10.14 -6.65
CA ASN A 61 12.51 11.57 -6.37
C ASN A 61 11.50 12.26 -7.29
N ILE A 62 11.21 11.69 -8.47
CA ILE A 62 10.18 12.18 -9.40
C ILE A 62 8.77 11.72 -9.03
N LEU A 63 8.64 10.75 -8.11
CA LEU A 63 7.34 10.22 -7.71
C LEU A 63 6.71 11.10 -6.62
N PRO A 64 5.38 11.18 -6.54
CA PRO A 64 4.72 11.98 -5.51
C PRO A 64 5.00 11.45 -4.11
N LYS A 65 5.50 12.31 -3.21
CA LYS A 65 5.91 11.93 -1.84
C LYS A 65 4.82 11.25 -1.02
N TYR A 66 3.56 11.60 -1.26
CA TYR A 66 2.41 10.97 -0.58
C TYR A 66 2.14 9.52 -0.98
N ARG A 67 2.90 8.97 -1.96
CA ARG A 67 2.87 7.56 -2.36
C ARG A 67 4.13 6.79 -1.98
N LEU A 68 5.10 7.46 -1.36
CA LEU A 68 6.40 6.89 -1.04
C LEU A 68 6.53 6.63 0.47
N GLY A 69 7.06 5.46 0.79
CA GLY A 69 7.41 5.08 2.15
C GLY A 69 6.26 4.46 2.94
N ALA A 70 6.67 3.72 3.97
CA ALA A 70 5.80 2.94 4.83
C ALA A 70 4.83 3.85 5.62
N MET A 71 5.25 5.07 5.97
CA MET A 71 4.38 6.02 6.67
C MET A 71 3.20 6.47 5.79
N ALA A 72 3.45 6.76 4.51
CA ALA A 72 2.40 7.13 3.57
C ALA A 72 1.44 5.96 3.31
N LEU A 73 1.99 4.75 3.15
CA LEU A 73 1.19 3.54 3.02
C LEU A 73 0.33 3.27 4.27
N LYS A 74 0.91 3.39 5.46
CA LYS A 74 0.20 3.20 6.74
C LYS A 74 -0.98 4.17 6.85
N ALA A 75 -0.76 5.46 6.57
CA ALA A 75 -1.81 6.46 6.62
C ALA A 75 -2.99 6.10 5.69
N ARG A 76 -2.68 5.68 4.45
CA ARG A 76 -3.70 5.26 3.48
C ARG A 76 -4.44 3.99 3.91
N LEU A 77 -3.72 2.99 4.42
CA LEU A 77 -4.35 1.76 4.91
C LEU A 77 -5.27 2.03 6.10
N THR A 78 -4.87 2.93 7.01
CA THR A 78 -5.71 3.35 8.14
C THR A 78 -6.98 4.05 7.66
N GLU A 79 -6.86 4.98 6.71
CA GLU A 79 -8.03 5.65 6.12
C GLU A 79 -8.96 4.65 5.43
N LEU A 80 -8.41 3.77 4.59
CA LEU A 80 -9.17 2.79 3.83
C LEU A 80 -9.90 1.81 4.76
N LEU A 81 -9.21 1.30 5.79
CA LEU A 81 -9.82 0.46 6.81
C LEU A 81 -10.98 1.18 7.49
N GLY A 82 -10.79 2.45 7.89
CA GLY A 82 -11.86 3.24 8.49
C GLY A 82 -13.06 3.45 7.57
N GLN A 83 -12.82 3.66 6.26
CA GLN A 83 -13.89 3.79 5.27
C GLN A 83 -14.67 2.47 5.10
N ILE A 84 -13.96 1.34 4.98
CA ILE A 84 -14.57 0.01 4.86
C ILE A 84 -15.36 -0.31 6.13
N THR A 85 -14.78 -0.13 7.32
CA THR A 85 -15.49 -0.38 8.58
C THR A 85 -16.77 0.43 8.67
N ARG A 86 -16.75 1.74 8.37
CA ARG A 86 -17.96 2.57 8.41
C ARG A 86 -19.02 2.12 7.41
N LYS A 87 -18.62 1.65 6.24
CA LYS A 87 -19.52 1.19 5.18
C LYS A 87 -20.19 -0.14 5.55
N GLU A 88 -19.43 -1.10 6.06
CA GLU A 88 -19.90 -2.48 6.27
C GLU A 88 -20.54 -2.69 7.66
N PHE A 89 -20.18 -1.87 8.67
CA PHE A 89 -20.68 -2.03 10.04
C PHE A 89 -22.21 -2.02 10.19
N PRO A 90 -22.99 -1.19 9.47
CA PRO A 90 -24.45 -1.20 9.56
C PRO A 90 -25.09 -2.54 9.12
N GLU A 91 -24.58 -3.16 8.05
CA GLU A 91 -25.09 -4.46 7.59
C GLU A 91 -24.68 -5.58 8.54
N LEU A 92 -23.43 -5.57 9.01
CA LEU A 92 -22.97 -6.52 10.05
C LEU A 92 -23.84 -6.49 11.31
N LEU A 93 -24.31 -5.31 11.73
CA LEU A 93 -25.20 -5.19 12.88
C LEU A 93 -26.59 -5.80 12.64
N LYS A 94 -27.07 -5.85 11.39
CA LYS A 94 -28.36 -6.50 11.06
C LYS A 94 -28.21 -8.01 11.14
N ASP A 95 -27.13 -8.56 10.59
CA ASP A 95 -26.86 -10.01 10.59
C ASP A 95 -26.73 -10.57 12.03
N VAL A 96 -26.09 -9.83 12.94
CA VAL A 96 -25.94 -10.26 14.35
C VAL A 96 -27.26 -10.26 15.13
N ARG A 97 -28.27 -9.50 14.66
CA ARG A 97 -29.57 -9.37 15.33
C ARG A 97 -30.62 -10.37 14.83
N GLN A 98 -30.27 -11.22 13.86
CA GLN A 98 -31.10 -12.37 13.42
C GLN A 98 -30.89 -13.58 14.33
#